data_AF-A0A2V5ZPS4-F1
#
_entry.id   AF-A0A2V5ZPS4-F1
#
_cell.length_a   1.000
_cell.length_b   1.000
_cell.length_c   1.000
_cell.angle_alpha   90.00
_cell.angle_beta   90.00
_cell.angle_gamma   90.00
#
_symmetry.space_group_name_H-M   'P 1'
#
loop_
_entity.id
_entity.type
_entity.pdbx_description
1 polymer ?
#
loop_
_entity_poly.entity_id
_entity_poly.type
_entity_poly.pdbx_seq_one_letter_code
_entity_poly.pdbx_strand_id
1 'polypeptide(L)'
;MRTAHAIELFTEQAYSYIALRRFPEALRKLDQVLNITPDDLDTLVFKAAIAQAEGDLPRSAALLAPLHPNADDTTALEAQIYQAILEHRPAGIIPGLKEILAKPDPTLGFYNSELRFWLGWAQDLSGDHAAAQESWRQARSGLESFLKEEPENYLLIGDLALTIMGLGDKASALALSERAIAANPIEKDAIRGPVPIEVLARVAAQMGEPDRAIAALQKLLSIPYNGPFANNVPLTPALLRLDPMFDPLRNDPRFQKLATSPAPK
;
A
#
# COMPACT_ATOMS: atom_id res chain seq x y z
N MET A 1 6.65 19.62 25.63
CA MET A 1 6.68 18.22 26.13
C MET A 1 5.29 17.58 26.26
N ARG A 2 4.34 18.13 27.04
CA ARG A 2 3.01 17.49 27.20
C ARG A 2 2.19 17.36 25.91
N THR A 3 2.28 18.34 25.01
CA THR A 3 1.55 18.37 23.74
C THR A 3 2.06 17.32 22.74
N ALA A 4 3.38 17.16 22.61
CA ALA A 4 3.99 16.16 21.74
C ALA A 4 3.65 14.73 22.17
N HIS A 5 3.67 14.46 23.47
CA HIS A 5 3.30 13.15 24.01
C HIS A 5 1.80 12.82 23.81
N ALA A 6 0.94 13.84 23.83
CA ALA A 6 -0.49 13.64 23.55
C ALA A 6 -0.73 13.31 22.07
N ILE A 7 -0.03 13.98 21.15
CA ILE A 7 -0.07 13.67 19.71
C ILE A 7 0.35 12.22 19.48
N GLU A 8 1.53 11.83 19.98
CA GLU A 8 2.07 10.46 19.86
C GLU A 8 1.08 9.42 20.36
N LEU A 9 0.50 9.61 21.55
CA LEU A 9 -0.48 8.69 22.11
C LEU A 9 -1.75 8.56 21.25
N PHE A 10 -2.27 9.68 20.71
CA PHE A 10 -3.45 9.64 19.85
C PHE A 10 -3.15 8.95 18.53
N THR A 11 -1.98 9.17 17.95
CA THR A 11 -1.53 8.52 16.72
C THR A 11 -1.37 7.00 16.94
N GLU A 12 -0.76 6.55 18.02
CA GLU A 12 -0.63 5.11 18.36
C GLU A 12 -2.00 4.43 18.56
N GLN A 13 -2.94 5.14 19.21
CA GLN A 13 -4.31 4.66 19.33
C GLN A 13 -5.00 4.57 17.97
N ALA A 14 -4.81 5.57 17.10
CA ALA A 14 -5.35 5.56 15.74
C ALA A 14 -4.80 4.36 14.94
N TYR A 15 -3.49 4.11 14.97
CA TYR A 15 -2.88 2.94 14.31
C TYR A 15 -3.49 1.62 14.78
N SER A 16 -3.64 1.44 16.09
CA SER A 16 -4.26 0.24 16.65
C SER A 16 -5.68 0.04 16.14
N TYR A 17 -6.47 1.12 16.06
CA TYR A 17 -7.82 1.06 15.51
C TYR A 17 -7.83 0.82 13.99
N ILE A 18 -6.89 1.38 13.23
CA ILE A 18 -6.74 1.13 11.80
C ILE A 18 -6.45 -0.34 11.53
N ALA A 19 -5.51 -0.94 12.27
CA ALA A 19 -5.17 -2.37 12.12
C ALA A 19 -6.38 -3.29 12.41
N LEU A 20 -7.26 -2.87 13.32
CA LEU A 20 -8.53 -3.53 13.63
C LEU A 20 -9.67 -3.19 12.66
N ARG A 21 -9.44 -2.30 11.67
CA ARG A 21 -10.47 -1.70 10.79
C ARG A 21 -11.60 -0.98 11.52
N ARG A 22 -11.33 -0.52 12.74
CA ARG A 22 -12.22 0.30 13.57
C ARG A 22 -12.07 1.77 13.19
N PHE A 23 -12.38 2.08 11.93
CA PHE A 23 -12.15 3.39 11.34
C PHE A 23 -12.87 4.55 12.06
N PRO A 24 -14.11 4.42 12.57
CA PRO A 24 -14.73 5.49 13.34
C PRO A 24 -13.97 5.85 14.63
N GLU A 25 -13.37 4.87 15.30
CA GLU A 25 -12.48 5.09 16.44
C GLU A 25 -11.17 5.74 16.04
N ALA A 26 -10.55 5.26 14.96
CA ALA A 26 -9.32 5.83 14.43
C ALA A 26 -9.50 7.31 14.05
N LEU A 27 -10.56 7.64 13.29
CA LEU A 27 -10.88 9.01 12.88
C LEU A 27 -11.07 9.93 14.08
N ARG A 28 -11.74 9.48 15.15
CA ARG A 28 -11.86 10.26 16.38
C ARG A 28 -10.52 10.59 17.02
N LYS A 29 -9.53 9.68 16.94
CA LYS A 29 -8.17 9.92 17.46
C LYS A 29 -7.38 10.88 16.58
N LEU A 30 -7.48 10.71 15.26
CA LEU A 30 -6.88 11.63 14.28
C LEU A 30 -7.46 13.05 14.42
N ASP A 31 -8.77 13.18 14.67
CA ASP A 31 -9.40 14.48 14.95
C ASP A 31 -8.86 15.12 16.24
N GLN A 32 -8.51 14.34 17.25
CA GLN A 32 -7.84 14.86 18.46
C GLN A 32 -6.44 15.39 18.16
N VAL A 33 -5.71 14.78 17.23
CA VAL A 33 -4.42 15.31 16.74
C VAL A 33 -4.64 16.63 15.99
N LEU A 34 -5.59 16.69 15.06
CA LEU A 34 -5.88 17.91 14.29
C LEU A 34 -6.40 19.07 15.14
N ASN A 35 -7.04 18.80 16.28
CA ASN A 35 -7.41 19.85 17.24
C ASN A 35 -6.19 20.50 17.92
N ILE A 36 -5.04 19.83 17.91
CA ILE A 36 -3.77 20.33 18.45
C ILE A 36 -2.92 20.94 17.33
N THR A 37 -2.79 20.23 16.21
CA THR A 37 -2.03 20.62 15.01
C THR A 37 -2.92 20.48 13.77
N PRO A 38 -3.68 21.52 13.39
CA PRO A 38 -4.69 21.43 12.33
C PRO A 38 -4.18 21.06 10.93
N ASP A 39 -2.90 21.32 10.67
CA ASP A 39 -2.19 21.11 9.42
C ASP A 39 -1.21 19.94 9.47
N ASP A 40 -1.35 19.04 10.45
CA ASP A 40 -0.53 17.83 10.58
C ASP A 40 -0.70 16.93 9.35
N LEU A 41 0.34 16.89 8.51
CA LEU A 41 0.33 16.24 7.21
C LEU A 41 0.05 14.75 7.33
N ASP A 42 0.80 14.03 8.18
CA ASP A 42 0.63 12.60 8.43
C ASP A 42 -0.82 12.28 8.81
N THR A 43 -1.39 13.04 9.75
CA THR A 43 -2.79 12.85 10.19
C THR A 43 -3.79 13.04 9.06
N LEU A 44 -3.60 14.05 8.20
CA LEU A 44 -4.46 14.26 7.03
C LEU A 44 -4.36 13.09 6.04
N VAL A 45 -3.16 12.57 5.81
CA VAL A 45 -2.93 11.43 4.94
C VAL A 45 -3.53 10.14 5.54
N PHE A 46 -3.44 9.90 6.85
CA PHE A 46 -4.14 8.79 7.52
C PHE A 46 -5.65 8.85 7.29
N LYS A 47 -6.26 10.02 7.43
CA LYS A 47 -7.70 10.20 7.19
C LYS A 47 -8.07 9.92 5.74
N ALA A 48 -7.21 10.29 4.79
CA ALA A 48 -7.39 9.99 3.37
C ALA A 48 -7.28 8.48 3.09
N ALA A 49 -6.26 7.81 3.63
CA ALA A 49 -6.08 6.37 3.48
C ALA A 49 -7.24 5.56 4.10
N ILE A 50 -7.79 6.01 5.24
CA ILE A 50 -9.03 5.44 5.80
C ILE A 50 -10.19 5.65 4.82
N ALA A 51 -10.32 6.81 4.20
CA ALA A 51 -11.38 7.08 3.22
C ALA A 51 -11.26 6.18 1.99
N GLN A 52 -10.05 5.97 1.47
CA GLN A 52 -9.78 4.97 0.42
C GLN A 52 -10.22 3.57 0.86
N ALA A 53 -9.87 3.19 2.09
CA ALA A 53 -10.21 1.89 2.66
C ALA A 53 -11.71 1.70 2.93
N GLU A 54 -12.47 2.76 3.13
CA GLU A 54 -13.93 2.72 3.22
C GLU A 54 -14.60 2.73 1.82
N GLY A 55 -13.82 3.03 0.77
CA GLY A 55 -14.29 3.23 -0.59
C GLY A 55 -14.89 4.61 -0.86
N ASP A 56 -14.69 5.56 0.06
CA ASP A 56 -15.07 6.96 -0.08
C ASP A 56 -13.93 7.75 -0.76
N LEU A 57 -13.74 7.45 -2.05
CA LEU A 57 -12.74 8.13 -2.88
C LEU A 57 -12.94 9.65 -2.95
N PRO A 58 -14.17 10.20 -3.03
CA PRO A 58 -14.37 11.65 -2.98
C PRO A 58 -13.86 12.30 -1.68
N ARG A 59 -14.10 11.67 -0.52
CA ARG A 59 -13.57 12.18 0.77
C ARG A 59 -12.05 12.09 0.82
N SER A 60 -11.47 11.01 0.32
CA SER A 60 -10.01 10.88 0.20
C SER A 60 -9.43 11.98 -0.69
N ALA A 61 -10.00 12.18 -1.89
CA ALA A 61 -9.55 13.21 -2.83
C ALA A 61 -9.63 14.61 -2.23
N ALA A 62 -10.69 14.93 -1.48
CA ALA A 62 -10.83 16.23 -0.81
C ALA A 62 -9.75 16.48 0.26
N LEU A 63 -9.28 15.42 0.93
CA LEU A 63 -8.21 15.49 1.93
C LEU A 63 -6.82 15.58 1.27
N LEU A 64 -6.60 14.88 0.14
CA LEU A 64 -5.31 14.82 -0.55
C LEU A 64 -5.04 15.99 -1.50
N ALA A 65 -6.08 16.55 -2.13
CA ALA A 65 -5.96 17.63 -3.10
C ALA A 65 -5.22 18.90 -2.61
N PRO A 66 -5.41 19.39 -1.37
CA PRO A 66 -4.69 20.56 -0.88
C PRO A 66 -3.24 20.24 -0.45
N LEU A 67 -2.85 18.97 -0.40
CA LEU A 67 -1.53 18.56 0.05
C LEU A 67 -0.52 18.68 -1.09
N HIS A 68 0.55 19.40 -0.81
CA HIS A 68 1.71 19.52 -1.71
C HIS A 68 2.94 19.01 -0.95
N PRO A 69 3.05 17.68 -0.76
CA PRO A 69 4.18 17.11 -0.05
C PRO A 69 5.49 17.42 -0.78
N ASN A 70 6.54 17.61 -0.01
CA ASN A 70 7.88 17.67 -0.57
C ASN A 70 8.25 16.28 -1.15
N ALA A 71 9.23 16.25 -2.05
CA ALA A 71 9.64 15.01 -2.70
C ALA A 71 10.20 13.95 -1.73
N ASP A 72 10.59 14.35 -0.52
CA ASP A 72 11.06 13.48 0.56
C ASP A 72 9.93 12.92 1.44
N ASP A 73 8.70 13.43 1.32
CA ASP A 73 7.52 12.84 1.97
C ASP A 73 6.87 11.80 1.05
N THR A 74 7.43 10.60 1.10
CA THR A 74 7.00 9.48 0.27
C THR A 74 5.60 8.99 0.66
N THR A 75 5.20 9.11 1.93
CA THR A 75 3.92 8.58 2.43
C THR A 75 2.74 9.37 1.86
N ALA A 76 2.82 10.70 1.86
CA ALA A 76 1.80 11.55 1.25
C ALA A 76 1.75 11.36 -0.27
N LEU A 77 2.91 11.25 -0.92
CA LEU A 77 3.01 11.01 -2.35
C LEU A 77 2.37 9.67 -2.73
N GLU A 78 2.70 8.58 -2.04
CA GLU A 78 2.11 7.25 -2.26
C GLU A 78 0.59 7.25 -2.10
N ALA A 79 0.06 7.95 -1.10
CA ALA A 79 -1.39 8.09 -0.91
C ALA A 79 -2.06 8.78 -2.11
N GLN A 80 -1.43 9.81 -2.69
CA GLN A 80 -1.91 10.49 -3.89
C GLN A 80 -1.83 9.58 -5.13
N ILE A 81 -0.76 8.82 -5.29
CA ILE A 81 -0.63 7.85 -6.40
C ILE A 81 -1.71 6.78 -6.27
N TYR A 82 -1.87 6.20 -5.07
CA TYR A 82 -2.85 5.16 -4.83
C TYR A 82 -4.28 5.67 -5.01
N GLN A 83 -4.57 6.92 -4.62
CA GLN A 83 -5.85 7.57 -4.95
C GLN A 83 -6.11 7.55 -6.46
N ALA A 84 -5.14 8.01 -7.26
CA ALA A 84 -5.29 8.08 -8.71
C ALA A 84 -5.44 6.69 -9.35
N ILE A 85 -4.80 5.67 -8.78
CA ILE A 85 -4.95 4.27 -9.18
C ILE A 85 -6.35 3.73 -8.85
N LEU A 86 -6.84 3.94 -7.62
CA LEU A 86 -8.17 3.51 -7.19
C LEU A 86 -9.29 4.21 -7.99
N GLU A 87 -9.05 5.43 -8.48
CA GLU A 87 -9.95 6.14 -9.38
C GLU A 87 -9.85 5.71 -10.84
N HIS A 88 -8.94 4.79 -11.17
CA HIS A 88 -8.58 4.39 -12.54
C HIS A 88 -8.18 5.59 -13.43
N ARG A 89 -7.51 6.60 -12.84
CA ARG A 89 -7.04 7.83 -13.52
C ARG A 89 -5.60 8.21 -13.17
N PRO A 90 -4.62 7.29 -13.22
CA PRO A 90 -3.24 7.60 -12.83
C PRO A 90 -2.48 8.51 -13.81
N ALA A 91 -2.98 8.74 -15.03
CA ALA A 91 -2.26 9.53 -16.05
C ALA A 91 -1.83 10.93 -15.58
N GLY A 92 -2.60 11.57 -14.70
CA GLY A 92 -2.31 12.92 -14.19
C GLY A 92 -1.11 13.00 -13.25
N ILE A 93 -0.80 11.92 -12.50
CA ILE A 93 0.29 11.93 -11.50
C ILE A 93 1.64 11.52 -12.10
N ILE A 94 1.64 10.83 -13.25
CA ILE A 94 2.85 10.29 -13.91
C ILE A 94 3.93 11.37 -14.18
N PRO A 95 3.61 12.56 -14.73
CA PRO A 95 4.65 13.57 -15.01
C PRO A 95 5.41 14.01 -13.75
N GLY A 96 4.69 14.24 -12.65
CA GLY A 96 5.29 14.64 -11.37
C GLY A 96 6.19 13.55 -10.79
N LEU A 97 5.75 12.29 -10.84
CA LEU A 97 6.58 11.16 -10.42
C LEU A 97 7.87 11.03 -11.24
N LYS A 98 7.79 11.24 -12.57
CA LYS A 98 8.97 11.22 -13.43
C LYS A 98 9.95 12.34 -13.10
N GLU A 99 9.44 13.52 -12.73
CA GLU A 99 10.28 14.65 -12.33
C GLU A 99 11.03 14.36 -11.02
N ILE A 100 10.33 13.85 -10.01
CA ILE A 100 10.93 13.42 -8.74
C ILE A 100 12.01 12.36 -8.98
N LEU A 101 11.69 11.33 -9.76
CA LEU A 101 12.59 10.21 -10.03
C LEU A 101 13.73 10.53 -11.02
N ALA A 102 13.69 11.68 -11.70
CA ALA A 102 14.80 12.16 -12.54
C ALA A 102 15.97 12.69 -11.70
N LYS A 103 15.71 13.16 -10.48
CA LYS A 103 16.70 13.61 -9.51
C LYS A 103 16.34 13.05 -8.11
N PRO A 104 16.42 11.72 -7.94
CA PRO A 104 16.01 11.10 -6.69
C PRO A 104 16.91 11.56 -5.54
N ASP A 105 16.31 11.87 -4.39
CA ASP A 105 17.07 12.15 -3.17
C ASP A 105 17.72 10.84 -2.68
N PRO A 106 19.05 10.74 -2.63
CA PRO A 106 19.72 9.51 -2.21
C PRO A 106 19.42 9.12 -0.75
N THR A 107 19.01 10.06 0.09
CA THR A 107 18.68 9.80 1.50
C THR A 107 17.41 8.96 1.68
N LEU A 108 16.55 8.92 0.66
CA LEU A 108 15.35 8.07 0.64
C LEU A 108 15.67 6.58 0.46
N GLY A 109 16.91 6.20 0.17
CA GLY A 109 17.31 4.79 0.09
C GLY A 109 16.42 3.97 -0.85
N PHE A 110 15.83 2.90 -0.32
CA PHE A 110 15.01 1.98 -1.12
C PHE A 110 13.64 2.54 -1.51
N TYR A 111 13.13 3.58 -0.82
CA TYR A 111 11.87 4.23 -1.19
C TYR A 111 11.91 4.82 -2.61
N ASN A 112 13.09 5.22 -3.11
CA ASN A 112 13.25 5.59 -4.53
C ASN A 112 12.92 4.43 -5.48
N SER A 113 13.18 3.20 -5.08
CA SER A 113 12.85 2.01 -5.87
C SER A 113 11.37 1.64 -5.74
N GLU A 114 10.79 1.85 -4.56
CA GLU A 114 9.35 1.72 -4.33
C GLU A 114 8.55 2.72 -5.17
N LEU A 115 8.95 4.00 -5.21
CA LEU A 115 8.34 5.01 -6.08
C LEU A 115 8.44 4.64 -7.57
N ARG A 116 9.49 3.95 -7.99
CA ARG A 116 9.59 3.41 -9.36
C ARG A 116 8.62 2.26 -9.59
N PHE A 117 8.35 1.43 -8.59
CA PHE A 117 7.28 0.43 -8.66
C PHE A 117 5.91 1.11 -8.85
N TRP A 118 5.60 2.12 -8.04
CA TRP A 118 4.38 2.91 -8.16
C TRP A 118 4.23 3.59 -9.53
N LEU A 119 5.33 4.19 -10.04
CA LEU A 119 5.35 4.78 -11.38
C LEU A 119 5.04 3.74 -12.46
N GLY A 120 5.64 2.55 -12.36
CA GLY A 120 5.37 1.47 -13.31
C GLY A 120 3.91 1.04 -13.29
N TRP A 121 3.31 0.92 -12.10
CA TRP A 121 1.88 0.58 -11.96
C TRP A 121 0.97 1.66 -12.56
N ALA A 122 1.25 2.93 -12.29
CA ALA A 122 0.52 4.06 -12.86
C ALA A 122 0.60 4.09 -14.41
N GLN A 123 1.79 3.84 -14.97
CA GLN A 123 2.02 3.79 -16.41
C GLN A 123 1.28 2.63 -17.08
N ASP A 124 1.33 1.44 -16.47
CA ASP A 124 0.68 0.23 -16.98
C ASP A 124 -0.83 0.41 -17.08
N LEU A 125 -1.45 0.94 -16.02
CA LEU A 125 -2.89 1.27 -16.00
C LEU A 125 -3.26 2.39 -16.98
N SER A 126 -2.29 3.24 -17.35
CA SER A 126 -2.47 4.29 -18.37
C SER A 126 -2.24 3.77 -19.80
N GLY A 127 -1.89 2.48 -19.97
CA GLY A 127 -1.65 1.83 -21.25
C GLY A 127 -0.22 1.97 -21.79
N ASP A 128 0.68 2.64 -21.08
CA ASP A 128 2.10 2.74 -21.46
C ASP A 128 2.91 1.57 -20.86
N HIS A 129 2.62 0.37 -21.35
CA HIS A 129 3.26 -0.86 -20.90
C HIS A 129 4.79 -0.84 -21.10
N ALA A 130 5.28 -0.14 -22.12
CA ALA A 130 6.72 -0.05 -22.39
C ALA A 130 7.43 0.78 -21.31
N ALA A 131 6.87 1.94 -20.95
CA ALA A 131 7.38 2.74 -19.84
C ALA A 131 7.28 1.98 -18.51
N ALA A 132 6.15 1.31 -18.26
CA ALA A 132 5.95 0.52 -17.05
C ALA A 132 7.05 -0.53 -16.83
N GLN A 133 7.35 -1.30 -17.89
CA GLN A 133 8.42 -2.29 -17.88
C GLN A 133 9.78 -1.67 -17.58
N GLU A 134 10.07 -0.48 -18.11
CA GLU A 134 11.32 0.22 -17.82
C GLU A 134 11.40 0.67 -16.35
N SER A 135 10.33 1.29 -15.83
CA SER A 135 10.26 1.70 -14.43
C SER A 135 10.42 0.50 -13.48
N TRP A 136 9.78 -0.64 -13.77
CA TRP A 136 9.96 -1.86 -12.96
C TRP A 136 11.35 -2.49 -13.08
N ARG A 137 12.03 -2.42 -14.23
CA ARG A 137 13.44 -2.88 -14.31
C ARG A 137 14.36 -2.04 -13.43
N GLN A 138 14.14 -0.73 -13.40
CA GLN A 138 14.91 0.18 -12.54
C GLN A 138 14.59 -0.05 -11.06
N ALA A 139 13.31 -0.24 -10.70
CA ALA A 139 12.90 -0.61 -9.34
C ALA A 139 13.59 -1.92 -8.90
N ARG A 140 13.56 -2.95 -9.74
CA ARG A 140 14.22 -4.24 -9.47
C ARG A 140 15.71 -4.06 -9.18
N SER A 141 16.42 -3.34 -10.03
CA SER A 141 17.86 -3.11 -9.86
C SER A 141 18.19 -2.40 -8.54
N GLY A 142 17.37 -1.42 -8.14
CA GLY A 142 17.54 -0.72 -6.86
C GLY A 142 17.27 -1.63 -5.66
N LEU A 143 16.11 -2.32 -5.66
CA LEU A 143 15.71 -3.24 -4.60
C LEU A 143 16.68 -4.40 -4.41
N GLU A 144 17.17 -5.01 -5.51
CA GLU A 144 18.19 -6.07 -5.47
C GLU A 144 19.52 -5.59 -4.88
N SER A 145 19.86 -4.30 -5.03
CA SER A 145 21.06 -3.73 -4.42
C SER A 145 20.91 -3.64 -2.90
N PHE A 146 19.81 -3.06 -2.41
CA PHE A 146 19.54 -2.97 -0.97
C PHE A 146 19.38 -4.34 -0.31
N LEU A 147 18.78 -5.31 -1.01
CA LEU A 147 18.58 -6.66 -0.49
C LEU A 147 19.90 -7.43 -0.26
N LYS A 148 21.02 -7.01 -0.86
CA LYS A 148 22.35 -7.57 -0.54
C LYS A 148 22.83 -7.15 0.84
N GLU A 149 22.47 -5.94 1.27
CA GLU A 149 22.84 -5.38 2.56
C GLU A 149 21.86 -5.83 3.66
N GLU A 150 20.58 -5.95 3.32
CA GLU A 150 19.50 -6.32 4.24
C GLU A 150 18.70 -7.55 3.75
N PRO A 151 19.31 -8.75 3.70
CA PRO A 151 18.71 -9.93 3.05
C PRO A 151 17.45 -10.47 3.73
N GLU A 152 17.14 -10.05 4.95
CA GLU A 152 15.95 -10.49 5.70
C GLU A 152 14.90 -9.38 5.87
N ASN A 153 15.11 -8.21 5.25
CA ASN A 153 14.12 -7.13 5.30
C ASN A 153 12.90 -7.50 4.45
N TYR A 154 11.81 -7.88 5.13
CA TYR A 154 10.58 -8.36 4.50
C TYR A 154 9.87 -7.30 3.65
N LEU A 155 10.05 -6.00 3.95
CA LEU A 155 9.48 -4.90 3.15
C LEU A 155 10.17 -4.87 1.78
N LEU A 156 11.52 -4.83 1.77
CA LEU A 156 12.32 -4.90 0.54
C LEU A 156 12.01 -6.13 -0.31
N ILE A 157 11.85 -7.30 0.32
CA ILE A 157 11.50 -8.54 -0.38
C ILE A 157 10.09 -8.43 -0.97
N GLY A 158 9.15 -7.83 -0.24
CA GLY A 158 7.78 -7.60 -0.68
C GLY A 158 7.69 -6.66 -1.89
N ASP A 159 8.37 -5.52 -1.85
CA ASP A 159 8.43 -4.56 -2.96
C ASP A 159 9.07 -5.19 -4.20
N LEU A 160 10.10 -6.02 -3.99
CA LEU A 160 10.72 -6.77 -5.08
C LEU A 160 9.73 -7.79 -5.65
N ALA A 161 8.95 -8.50 -4.84
CA ALA A 161 7.95 -9.42 -5.32
C ALA A 161 6.89 -8.72 -6.19
N LEU A 162 6.38 -7.55 -5.76
CA LEU A 162 5.44 -6.74 -6.54
C LEU A 162 6.06 -6.21 -7.84
N THR A 163 7.33 -5.81 -7.80
CA THR A 163 8.06 -5.34 -8.98
C THR A 163 8.28 -6.48 -9.99
N ILE A 164 8.72 -7.65 -9.52
CA ILE A 164 8.90 -8.85 -10.35
C ILE A 164 7.55 -9.32 -10.93
N MET A 165 6.45 -9.13 -10.19
CA MET A 165 5.12 -9.37 -10.71
C MET A 165 4.79 -8.45 -11.89
N GLY A 166 5.09 -7.15 -11.80
CA GLY A 166 4.95 -6.22 -12.94
C GLY A 166 5.79 -6.64 -14.15
N LEU A 167 6.97 -7.22 -13.93
CA LEU A 167 7.84 -7.76 -14.99
C LEU A 167 7.36 -9.11 -15.58
N GLY A 168 6.28 -9.70 -15.05
CA GLY A 168 5.68 -10.93 -15.57
C GLY A 168 6.37 -12.24 -15.15
N ASP A 169 7.35 -12.21 -14.25
CA ASP A 169 8.01 -13.43 -13.76
C ASP A 169 7.27 -14.00 -12.54
N LYS A 170 6.26 -14.81 -12.84
CA LYS A 170 5.41 -15.50 -11.86
C LYS A 170 6.19 -16.29 -10.82
N ALA A 171 7.17 -17.08 -11.25
CA ALA A 171 7.86 -18.00 -10.36
C ALA A 171 8.68 -17.23 -9.32
N SER A 172 9.44 -16.23 -9.77
CA SER A 172 10.25 -15.39 -8.90
C SER A 172 9.39 -14.52 -7.97
N ALA A 173 8.30 -13.93 -8.46
CA ALA A 173 7.41 -13.11 -7.64
C ALA A 173 6.77 -13.91 -6.49
N LEU A 174 6.29 -15.12 -6.78
CA LEU A 174 5.70 -16.00 -5.75
C LEU A 174 6.75 -16.52 -4.77
N ALA A 175 7.96 -16.84 -5.23
CA ALA A 175 9.05 -17.28 -4.37
C ALA A 175 9.50 -16.17 -3.41
N LEU A 176 9.60 -14.92 -3.90
CA LEU A 176 9.90 -13.76 -3.07
C LEU A 176 8.80 -13.50 -2.03
N SER A 177 7.53 -13.60 -2.43
CA SER A 177 6.40 -13.44 -1.51
C SER A 177 6.46 -14.44 -0.36
N GLU A 178 6.75 -15.72 -0.64
CA GLU A 178 6.93 -16.75 0.40
C GLU A 178 8.17 -16.50 1.27
N ARG A 179 9.27 -16.02 0.67
CA ARG A 179 10.47 -15.64 1.43
C ARG A 179 10.18 -14.47 2.38
N ALA A 180 9.38 -13.48 1.96
CA ALA A 180 8.98 -12.37 2.82
C ALA A 180 8.11 -12.86 4.01
N ILE A 181 7.19 -13.81 3.76
CA ILE A 181 6.39 -14.45 4.82
C ILE A 181 7.30 -15.18 5.82
N ALA A 182 8.31 -15.91 5.33
CA ALA A 182 9.25 -16.62 6.19
C ALA A 182 10.16 -15.67 7.01
N ALA A 183 10.51 -14.50 6.45
CA ALA A 183 11.33 -13.49 7.13
C ALA A 183 10.57 -12.77 8.28
N ASN A 184 9.26 -12.59 8.11
CA ASN A 184 8.39 -11.99 9.14
C ASN A 184 7.06 -12.76 9.29
N PRO A 185 7.06 -13.92 9.97
CA PRO A 185 5.84 -14.69 10.17
C PRO A 185 4.91 -14.03 11.21
N ILE A 186 3.61 -14.35 11.14
CA ILE A 186 2.59 -13.80 12.07
C ILE A 186 2.91 -14.13 13.53
N GLU A 187 3.48 -15.31 13.77
CA GLU A 187 3.86 -15.77 15.11
C GLU A 187 4.96 -14.90 15.74
N LYS A 188 5.78 -14.24 14.91
CA LYS A 188 6.84 -13.30 15.32
C LYS A 188 6.31 -11.88 15.46
N ASP A 189 5.47 -11.45 14.52
CA ASP A 189 4.89 -10.11 14.48
C ASP A 189 3.42 -10.20 14.08
N ALA A 190 2.52 -10.09 15.05
CA ALA A 190 1.09 -10.21 14.81
C ALA A 190 0.51 -9.04 14.00
N ILE A 191 1.16 -7.88 13.98
CA ILE A 191 0.67 -6.67 13.32
C ILE A 191 1.24 -6.55 11.91
N ARG A 192 2.55 -6.76 11.73
CA ARG A 192 3.22 -6.63 10.42
C ARG A 192 3.52 -7.96 9.73
N GLY A 193 3.51 -9.08 10.44
CA GLY A 193 3.70 -10.40 9.84
C GLY A 193 2.65 -10.78 8.78
N PRO A 194 1.43 -10.23 8.79
CA PRO A 194 0.51 -10.38 7.67
C PRO A 194 0.82 -9.53 6.42
N VAL A 195 1.69 -8.51 6.50
CA VAL A 195 2.05 -7.65 5.35
C VAL A 195 2.54 -8.49 4.14
N PRO A 196 3.51 -9.41 4.29
CA PRO A 196 3.92 -10.30 3.21
C PRO A 196 2.82 -11.22 2.65
N ILE A 197 1.80 -11.56 3.46
CA ILE A 197 0.68 -12.38 3.01
C ILE A 197 -0.22 -11.56 2.07
N GLU A 198 -0.37 -10.27 2.32
CA GLU A 198 -1.06 -9.38 1.38
C GLU A 198 -0.29 -9.24 0.07
N VAL A 199 1.02 -9.06 0.12
CA VAL A 199 1.87 -9.07 -1.08
C VAL A 199 1.66 -10.36 -1.86
N LEU A 200 1.68 -11.51 -1.18
CA LEU A 200 1.39 -12.79 -1.81
C LEU A 200 0.00 -12.82 -2.47
N ALA A 201 -1.03 -12.31 -1.80
CA ALA A 201 -2.39 -12.29 -2.33
C ALA A 201 -2.48 -11.51 -3.65
N ARG A 202 -1.82 -10.34 -3.70
CA ARG A 202 -1.75 -9.47 -4.88
C ARG A 202 -0.98 -10.14 -6.02
N VAL A 203 0.19 -10.69 -5.73
CA VAL A 203 1.01 -11.42 -6.71
C VAL A 203 0.23 -12.63 -7.26
N ALA A 204 -0.38 -13.42 -6.40
CA ALA A 204 -1.16 -14.59 -6.80
C ALA A 204 -2.37 -14.20 -7.66
N ALA A 205 -3.06 -13.10 -7.35
CA ALA A 205 -4.17 -12.59 -8.14
C ALA A 205 -3.73 -12.25 -9.57
N GLN A 206 -2.67 -11.45 -9.71
CA GLN A 206 -2.16 -11.02 -11.03
C GLN A 206 -1.50 -12.16 -11.83
N MET A 207 -1.00 -13.19 -11.15
CA MET A 207 -0.32 -14.33 -11.79
C MET A 207 -1.24 -15.51 -12.07
N GLY A 208 -2.56 -15.32 -11.99
CA GLY A 208 -3.54 -16.36 -12.32
C GLY A 208 -3.53 -17.53 -11.33
N GLU A 209 -3.30 -17.27 -10.04
CA GLU A 209 -3.38 -18.23 -8.93
C GLU A 209 -4.58 -17.88 -8.01
N PRO A 210 -5.83 -17.94 -8.52
CA PRO A 210 -7.00 -17.44 -7.80
C PRO A 210 -7.24 -18.16 -6.47
N ASP A 211 -7.01 -19.46 -6.39
CA ASP A 211 -7.19 -20.24 -5.16
C ASP A 211 -6.24 -19.75 -4.06
N ARG A 212 -4.97 -19.52 -4.40
CA ARG A 212 -3.95 -19.03 -3.47
C ARG A 212 -4.23 -17.59 -3.05
N ALA A 213 -4.62 -16.74 -3.99
CA ALA A 213 -5.01 -15.36 -3.71
C ALA A 213 -6.21 -15.29 -2.76
N ILE A 214 -7.30 -16.00 -3.07
CA ILE A 214 -8.53 -16.00 -2.27
C ILE A 214 -8.30 -16.57 -0.87
N ALA A 215 -7.50 -17.63 -0.73
CA ALA A 215 -7.14 -18.17 0.57
C ALA A 215 -6.38 -17.14 1.43
N ALA A 216 -5.41 -16.43 0.85
CA ALA A 216 -4.68 -15.38 1.53
C ALA A 216 -5.60 -14.20 1.91
N LEU A 217 -6.46 -13.74 0.99
CA LEU A 217 -7.44 -12.67 1.25
C LEU A 217 -8.42 -13.03 2.37
N GLN A 218 -8.92 -14.26 2.40
CA GLN A 218 -9.82 -14.73 3.46
C GLN A 218 -9.12 -14.68 4.82
N LYS A 219 -7.85 -15.10 4.90
CA LYS A 219 -7.06 -15.00 6.13
C LYS A 219 -6.89 -13.55 6.57
N LEU A 220 -6.45 -12.67 5.66
CA LEU A 220 -6.19 -11.25 5.94
C LEU A 220 -7.43 -10.50 6.43
N LEU A 221 -8.61 -10.78 5.84
CA LEU A 221 -9.87 -10.17 6.28
C LEU A 221 -10.36 -10.66 7.65
N SER A 222 -9.84 -11.79 8.14
CA SER A 222 -10.23 -12.38 9.42
C SER A 222 -9.36 -11.96 10.61
N ILE A 223 -8.27 -11.22 10.36
CA ILE A 223 -7.28 -10.83 11.39
C ILE A 223 -7.00 -9.32 11.33
N PRO A 224 -6.56 -8.70 12.45
CA PRO A 224 -5.99 -7.36 12.42
C PRO A 224 -4.58 -7.38 11.85
N TYR A 225 -4.20 -6.35 11.08
CA TYR A 225 -2.85 -6.17 10.58
C TYR A 225 -2.64 -4.78 9.97
N ASN A 226 -1.39 -4.43 9.65
CA ASN A 226 -1.02 -3.27 8.86
C ASN A 226 -0.91 -3.63 7.37
N GLY A 227 -1.44 -2.80 6.46
CA GLY A 227 -1.28 -2.99 5.01
C GLY A 227 0.14 -2.66 4.50
N PRO A 228 0.52 -3.16 3.30
CA PRO A 228 1.80 -2.85 2.64
C PRO A 228 1.83 -1.48 1.96
N PHE A 229 0.67 -0.87 1.69
CA PHE A 229 0.57 0.39 0.95
C PHE A 229 0.24 1.56 1.87
N ALA A 230 0.13 2.74 1.26
CA ALA A 230 -0.05 4.05 1.87
C ALA A 230 -0.68 3.99 3.26
N ASN A 231 0.11 4.39 4.26
CA ASN A 231 -0.31 4.58 5.65
C ASN A 231 -0.76 3.30 6.37
N ASN A 232 -0.22 2.15 5.94
CA ASN A 232 -0.39 0.88 6.63
C ASN A 232 -1.86 0.44 6.82
N VAL A 233 -2.78 0.93 5.98
CA VAL A 233 -4.20 0.60 6.12
C VAL A 233 -4.46 -0.80 5.54
N PRO A 234 -5.03 -1.75 6.31
CA PRO A 234 -5.25 -3.11 5.84
C PRO A 234 -6.34 -3.18 4.76
N LEU A 235 -6.31 -4.24 3.95
CA LEU A 235 -7.36 -4.54 2.99
C LEU A 235 -8.72 -4.59 3.65
N THR A 236 -9.68 -4.00 2.95
CA THR A 236 -11.10 -4.02 3.27
C THR A 236 -11.88 -4.59 2.08
N PRO A 237 -13.14 -5.00 2.28
CA PRO A 237 -14.02 -5.34 1.17
C PRO A 237 -14.15 -4.21 0.12
N ALA A 238 -14.04 -2.94 0.52
CA ALA A 238 -14.06 -1.82 -0.42
C ALA A 238 -12.77 -1.75 -1.26
N LEU A 239 -11.59 -1.89 -0.65
CA LEU A 239 -10.33 -1.98 -1.40
C LEU A 239 -10.30 -3.18 -2.32
N LEU A 240 -10.83 -4.33 -1.89
CA LEU A 240 -10.97 -5.47 -2.79
C LEU A 240 -11.76 -5.09 -4.03
N ARG A 241 -12.85 -4.31 -3.93
CA ARG A 241 -13.67 -3.85 -5.06
C ARG A 241 -13.00 -2.80 -5.96
N LEU A 242 -12.14 -1.96 -5.39
CA LEU A 242 -11.59 -0.78 -6.07
C LEU A 242 -10.18 -1.00 -6.62
N ASP A 243 -9.36 -1.82 -5.98
CA ASP A 243 -7.96 -1.97 -6.34
C ASP A 243 -7.81 -2.87 -7.59
N PRO A 244 -7.17 -2.37 -8.67
CA PRO A 244 -7.07 -3.10 -9.92
C PRO A 244 -6.17 -4.33 -9.85
N MET A 245 -5.33 -4.50 -8.81
CA MET A 245 -4.58 -5.75 -8.62
C MET A 245 -5.47 -6.97 -8.39
N PHE A 246 -6.74 -6.76 -8.02
CA PHE A 246 -7.72 -7.83 -7.85
C PHE A 246 -8.67 -7.99 -9.04
N ASP A 247 -8.46 -7.25 -10.13
CA ASP A 247 -9.31 -7.34 -11.32
C ASP A 247 -9.41 -8.77 -11.91
N PRO A 248 -8.33 -9.58 -11.95
CA PRO A 248 -8.42 -10.98 -12.40
C PRO A 248 -9.40 -11.84 -11.58
N LEU A 249 -9.72 -11.45 -10.33
CA LEU A 249 -10.58 -12.21 -9.43
C LEU A 249 -12.05 -11.77 -9.47
N ARG A 250 -12.39 -10.69 -10.17
CA ARG A 250 -13.73 -10.04 -10.14
C ARG A 250 -14.89 -10.97 -10.46
N ASN A 251 -14.65 -11.98 -11.30
CA ASN A 251 -15.65 -12.95 -11.74
C ASN A 251 -15.71 -14.22 -10.87
N ASP A 252 -14.82 -14.38 -9.88
CA ASP A 252 -14.86 -15.53 -8.96
C ASP A 252 -15.90 -15.29 -7.85
N PRO A 253 -16.92 -16.18 -7.69
CA PRO A 253 -17.95 -16.00 -6.67
C PRO A 253 -17.41 -15.96 -5.23
N ARG A 254 -16.30 -16.65 -4.95
CA ARG A 254 -15.66 -16.65 -3.62
C ARG A 254 -15.05 -15.28 -3.33
N PHE A 255 -14.41 -14.67 -4.34
CA PHE A 255 -13.89 -13.31 -4.23
C PHE A 255 -15.01 -12.28 -4.07
N GLN A 256 -16.08 -12.38 -4.86
CA GLN A 256 -17.25 -11.49 -4.72
C GLN A 256 -17.85 -11.54 -3.31
N LYS A 257 -17.87 -12.71 -2.67
CA LYS A 257 -18.31 -12.86 -1.27
C LYS A 257 -17.39 -12.11 -0.29
N LEU A 258 -16.06 -12.20 -0.46
CA LEU A 258 -15.11 -11.44 0.36
C LEU A 258 -15.29 -9.92 0.14
N ALA A 259 -15.44 -9.51 -1.11
CA ALA A 259 -15.59 -8.12 -1.52
C ALA A 259 -16.94 -7.51 -1.15
N THR A 260 -17.94 -8.28 -0.73
CA THR A 260 -19.27 -7.79 -0.30
C THR A 260 -19.55 -8.01 1.18
N SER A 261 -18.63 -8.67 1.89
CA SER A 261 -18.76 -8.89 3.33
C SER A 261 -18.79 -7.54 4.05
N PRO A 262 -19.65 -7.36 5.08
CA PRO A 262 -19.57 -6.19 5.93
C PRO A 262 -18.20 -6.17 6.63
N ALA A 263 -17.69 -4.98 6.94
CA ALA A 263 -16.47 -4.87 7.74
C ALA A 263 -16.65 -5.67 9.05
N PRO A 264 -15.61 -6.41 9.51
CA PRO A 264 -15.67 -7.06 10.82
C PRO A 264 -16.06 -6.03 11.87
N LYS A 265 -17.02 -6.38 12.74
CA LYS A 265 -17.41 -5.53 13.88
C LYS A 265 -16.34 -5.52 14.96
#